data_AF-A0A2D2PZR6-F1
#
_entry.id   AF-A0A2D2PZR6-F1
#
_cell.length_a   1.000
_cell.length_b   1.000
_cell.length_c   1.000
_cell.angle_alpha   90.00
_cell.angle_beta   90.00
_cell.angle_gamma   90.00
#
_symmetry.space_group_name_H-M   'P 1'
#
loop_
_entity.id
_entity.type
_entity.pdbx_description
1 polymer ?
#
loop_
_entity_poly.entity_id
_entity_poly.type
_entity_poly.pdbx_seq_one_letter_code
_entity_poly.pdbx_strand_id
1 'polypeptide(L)'
;MVGVSKQPLTFAGTFDWGAAELDLACRPLQGQRTQVCDHQQQYCLTLRYDLAFTTLVFWTLQGKPYYCLEPWTAPRNALNTGVDLLQVPPQSHTTLGVEIAVAATNAPQ
;
A
#
# COMPACT_ATOMS: atom_id res chain seq x y z
N MET A 1 -23.08 12.75 10.28
CA MET A 1 -21.87 12.75 9.45
C MET A 1 -20.70 12.46 10.38
N VAL A 2 -20.26 11.21 10.48
CA VAL A 2 -19.10 10.87 11.33
C VAL A 2 -17.85 11.31 10.57
N GLY A 3 -17.19 12.35 11.08
CA GLY A 3 -15.95 12.87 10.51
C GLY A 3 -14.84 11.84 10.71
N VAL A 4 -14.29 11.33 9.60
CA VAL A 4 -13.07 10.54 9.64
C VAL A 4 -11.91 11.50 9.89
N SER A 5 -11.46 11.58 11.14
CA SER A 5 -10.19 12.24 11.47
C SER A 5 -9.06 11.45 10.82
N LYS A 6 -8.49 11.96 9.72
CA LYS A 6 -7.26 11.42 9.11
C LYS A 6 -6.07 11.78 9.99
N GLN A 7 -5.85 11.03 11.06
CA GLN A 7 -4.57 11.07 11.77
C GLN A 7 -3.52 10.32 10.93
N PRO A 8 -2.29 10.84 10.82
CA PRO A 8 -1.21 10.11 10.17
C PRO A 8 -0.93 8.82 10.94
N LEU A 9 -1.02 7.69 10.25
CA LEU A 9 -0.73 6.38 10.82
C LEU A 9 0.78 6.30 11.13
N THR A 10 1.12 6.10 12.40
CA THR A 10 2.45 5.60 12.77
C THR A 10 2.40 4.08 12.77
N PHE A 11 2.94 3.46 11.73
CA PHE A 11 2.99 2.00 11.63
C PHE A 11 4.15 1.46 12.47
N ALA A 12 3.84 0.84 13.60
CA ALA A 12 4.82 0.23 14.51
C ALA A 12 5.08 -1.26 14.21
N GLY A 13 4.78 -1.73 12.99
CA GLY A 13 4.95 -3.12 12.58
C GLY A 13 3.75 -4.04 12.87
N THR A 14 2.64 -3.51 13.36
CA THR A 14 1.39 -4.27 13.57
C THR A 14 0.16 -3.40 13.36
N PHE A 15 -0.98 -4.04 13.12
CA PHE A 15 -2.30 -3.41 13.04
C PHE A 15 -3.20 -3.86 14.20
N ASP A 16 -4.21 -3.06 14.51
CA ASP A 16 -5.32 -3.51 15.35
C ASP A 16 -6.28 -4.38 14.53
N TRP A 17 -6.03 -5.69 14.54
CA TRP A 17 -6.86 -6.67 13.85
C TRP A 17 -8.26 -6.86 14.47
N GLY A 18 -8.55 -6.20 15.60
CA GLY A 18 -9.88 -6.17 16.20
C GLY A 18 -10.84 -5.20 15.54
N ALA A 19 -10.33 -4.25 14.73
CA ALA A 19 -11.15 -3.26 14.04
C ALA A 19 -12.09 -3.91 13.01
N ALA A 20 -13.30 -3.35 12.85
CA ALA A 20 -14.27 -3.80 11.85
C ALA A 20 -13.75 -3.62 10.41
N GLU A 21 -12.95 -2.57 10.20
CA GLU A 21 -12.32 -2.20 8.93
C GLU A 21 -10.96 -1.57 9.21
N LEU A 22 -9.99 -1.90 8.37
CA LEU A 22 -8.75 -1.14 8.23
C LEU A 22 -8.77 -0.52 6.83
N ASP A 23 -8.75 0.81 6.73
CA ASP A 23 -8.60 1.60 5.48
C ASP A 23 -7.47 2.60 5.69
N LEU A 24 -6.24 2.18 5.39
CA LEU A 24 -5.03 2.90 5.75
C LEU A 24 -4.32 3.38 4.48
N ALA A 25 -4.15 4.69 4.34
CA ALA A 25 -3.32 5.29 3.30
C ALA A 25 -1.95 5.67 3.89
N CYS A 26 -0.95 4.81 3.73
CA CYS A 26 0.40 5.01 4.23
C CYS A 26 1.16 6.00 3.33
N ARG A 27 1.46 7.18 3.87
CA ARG A 27 2.29 8.22 3.23
C ARG A 27 2.88 9.18 4.28
N PRO A 28 4.09 9.74 4.07
CA PRO A 28 5.01 9.41 2.97
C PRO A 28 5.64 8.02 3.14
N LEU A 29 6.03 7.39 2.03
CA LEU A 29 6.73 6.11 2.06
C LEU A 29 8.22 6.31 2.36
N GLN A 30 8.79 5.41 3.17
CA GLN A 30 10.24 5.39 3.43
C GLN A 30 11.04 4.63 2.35
N GLY A 31 10.34 3.91 1.46
CA GLY A 31 10.93 3.19 0.35
C GLY A 31 9.88 2.49 -0.50
N GLN A 32 10.32 1.91 -1.62
CA GLN A 32 9.46 1.29 -2.63
C GLN A 32 9.41 -0.23 -2.52
N ARG A 33 9.47 -0.72 -1.29
CA ARG A 33 9.35 -2.13 -0.96
C ARG A 33 8.43 -2.26 0.24
N THR A 34 7.44 -3.15 0.12
CA THR A 34 6.62 -3.57 1.25
C THR A 34 6.57 -5.09 1.31
N GLN A 35 6.42 -5.65 2.50
CA GLN A 35 6.39 -7.08 2.72
C GLN A 35 5.32 -7.42 3.75
N VAL A 36 4.56 -8.47 3.48
CA VAL A 36 3.60 -9.07 4.41
C VAL A 36 3.96 -10.54 4.56
N CYS A 37 4.14 -11.01 5.79
CA CYS A 37 4.43 -12.40 6.10
C CYS A 37 3.23 -13.05 6.78
N ASP A 38 2.72 -14.12 6.18
CA ASP A 38 1.75 -15.00 6.80
C ASP A 38 2.51 -16.15 7.46
N HIS A 39 2.69 -16.06 8.78
CA HIS A 39 3.37 -17.09 9.55
C HIS A 39 2.52 -18.35 9.75
N GLN A 40 1.21 -18.33 9.55
CA GLN A 40 0.40 -19.55 9.57
C GLN A 40 0.63 -20.35 8.30
N GLN A 41 0.73 -19.66 7.16
CA GLN A 41 0.95 -20.26 5.84
C GLN A 41 2.42 -20.35 5.43
N GLN A 42 3.35 -19.84 6.26
CA GLN A 42 4.80 -19.93 6.08
C GLN A 42 5.34 -19.26 4.79
N TYR A 43 4.71 -18.19 4.32
CA TYR A 43 5.22 -17.39 3.21
C TYR A 43 5.18 -15.88 3.47
N CYS A 44 6.02 -15.14 2.76
CA CYS A 44 6.02 -13.70 2.68
C CYS A 44 5.75 -13.25 1.24
N LEU A 45 4.83 -12.31 1.07
CA LEU A 45 4.63 -11.57 -0.17
C LEU A 45 5.41 -10.25 -0.09
N THR A 46 6.24 -9.99 -1.09
CA THR A 46 6.99 -8.73 -1.21
C THR A 46 6.53 -8.01 -2.47
N LEU A 47 6.12 -6.75 -2.33
CA LEU A 47 5.93 -5.86 -3.46
C LEU A 47 7.16 -4.97 -3.59
N ARG A 48 7.64 -4.80 -4.82
CA ARG A 48 8.57 -3.74 -5.21
C ARG A 48 7.91 -2.91 -6.29
N TYR A 49 8.10 -1.60 -6.27
CA TYR A 49 7.44 -0.72 -7.23
C TYR A 49 8.34 0.47 -7.59
N ASP A 50 8.02 1.15 -8.67
CA ASP A 50 8.78 2.34 -9.06
C ASP A 50 8.58 3.51 -8.08
N LEU A 51 9.50 4.48 -8.11
CA LEU A 51 9.46 5.69 -7.27
C LEU A 51 8.17 6.52 -7.42
N ALA A 52 7.49 6.39 -8.56
CA ALA A 52 6.23 7.08 -8.84
C ALA A 52 5.08 6.60 -7.94
N PHE A 53 5.17 5.43 -7.31
CA PHE A 53 4.19 4.95 -6.34
C PHE A 53 4.47 5.57 -4.97
N THR A 54 3.77 6.66 -4.66
CA THR A 54 4.01 7.52 -3.48
C THR A 54 3.09 7.22 -2.30
N THR A 55 2.07 6.38 -2.50
CA THR A 55 1.09 6.00 -1.48
C THR A 55 0.93 4.49 -1.48
N LEU A 56 0.92 3.86 -0.30
CA LEU A 56 0.59 2.44 -0.16
C LEU A 56 -0.71 2.33 0.64
N VAL A 57 -1.74 1.74 0.05
CA VAL A 57 -3.01 1.49 0.73
C VAL A 57 -3.01 0.06 1.28
N PHE A 58 -3.39 -0.08 2.55
CA PHE A 58 -3.71 -1.35 3.18
C PHE A 58 -5.20 -1.35 3.52
N TRP A 59 -5.95 -2.32 2.99
CA TRP A 59 -7.39 -2.41 3.23
C TRP A 59 -7.84 -3.83 3.58
N THR A 60 -8.69 -3.97 4.60
CA THR A 60 -9.34 -5.25 4.92
C THR A 60 -10.60 -5.03 5.77
N LEU A 61 -11.46 -6.05 5.81
CA LEU A 61 -12.67 -6.10 6.62
C LEU A 61 -12.58 -7.28 7.59
N GLN A 62 -13.08 -7.08 8.80
CA GLN A 62 -13.10 -8.13 9.83
C GLN A 62 -13.82 -9.39 9.32
N GLY A 63 -13.20 -10.55 9.55
CA GLY A 63 -13.74 -11.85 9.18
C GLY A 63 -13.69 -12.17 7.68
N LYS A 64 -13.11 -11.31 6.83
CA LYS A 64 -12.87 -11.61 5.42
C LYS A 64 -11.49 -12.24 5.24
N PRO A 65 -11.35 -13.33 4.47
CA PRO A 65 -10.07 -14.03 4.29
C PRO A 65 -9.21 -13.35 3.22
N TYR A 66 -9.13 -12.01 3.24
CA TYR A 66 -8.31 -11.25 2.31
C TYR A 66 -7.90 -9.91 2.92
N TYR A 67 -6.86 -9.33 2.34
CA TYR A 67 -6.51 -7.92 2.47
C TYR A 67 -6.07 -7.41 1.08
N CYS A 68 -6.12 -6.10 0.90
CA CYS A 68 -5.54 -5.43 -0.24
C CYS A 68 -4.25 -4.73 0.17
N LEU A 69 -3.24 -4.83 -0.69
CA LEU A 69 -1.96 -4.14 -0.56
C LEU A 69 -1.68 -3.42 -1.88
N GLU A 70 -1.93 -2.12 -1.90
CA GLU A 70 -2.14 -1.38 -3.14
C GLU A 70 -1.14 -0.24 -3.27
N PRO A 71 -0.10 -0.36 -4.12
CA PRO A 71 0.76 0.76 -4.45
C PRO A 71 0.01 1.71 -5.39
N TRP A 72 -0.18 2.95 -4.96
CA TRP A 72 -0.84 4.01 -5.73
C TRP A 72 0.17 5.10 -6.09
N THR A 73 0.08 5.63 -7.31
CA THR A 73 0.94 6.73 -7.77
C THR A 73 0.61 8.06 -7.12
N ALA A 74 -0.65 8.25 -6.74
CA ALA A 74 -1.15 9.46 -6.10
C ALA A 74 -2.22 9.13 -5.04
N PRO A 75 -2.45 9.98 -4.04
CA PRO A 75 -3.44 9.72 -3.00
C PRO A 75 -4.89 9.87 -3.52
N ARG A 76 -5.84 9.43 -2.70
CA ARG A 76 -7.27 9.72 -2.90
C ARG A 76 -7.47 11.22 -3.17
N ASN A 77 -8.30 11.53 -4.18
CA ASN A 77 -8.64 12.89 -4.62
C ASN A 77 -7.53 13.67 -5.37
N ALA A 78 -6.44 13.02 -5.80
CA ALA A 78 -5.33 13.68 -6.51
C ALA A 78 -5.73 14.43 -7.78
N LEU A 79 -6.77 14.00 -8.50
CA LEU A 79 -7.25 14.71 -9.69
C LEU A 79 -7.75 16.13 -9.37
N ASN A 80 -8.31 16.34 -8.18
CA ASN A 80 -8.80 17.64 -7.74
C ASN A 80 -7.73 18.46 -7.02
N THR A 81 -6.81 17.81 -6.31
CA THR A 81 -5.80 18.50 -5.49
C THR A 81 -4.46 18.71 -6.21
N GLY A 82 -4.19 17.96 -7.28
CA GLY A 82 -2.91 17.90 -7.97
C GLY A 82 -1.79 17.19 -7.22
N VAL A 83 -2.04 16.71 -5.99
CA VAL A 83 -1.01 16.06 -5.15
C VAL A 83 -0.53 14.77 -5.80
N ASP A 84 0.78 14.68 -6.05
CA ASP A 84 1.48 13.54 -6.67
C ASP A 84 0.89 13.09 -8.03
N LEU A 85 0.07 13.94 -8.68
CA LEU A 85 -0.60 13.61 -9.93
C LEU A 85 0.40 13.62 -11.09
N LEU A 86 0.66 12.44 -11.66
CA LEU A 86 1.52 12.29 -12.83
C LEU A 86 0.90 12.99 -14.05
N GLN A 87 1.75 13.66 -14.83
CA GLN A 87 1.36 14.32 -16.09
C GLN A 87 2.09 13.62 -17.25
N VAL A 88 1.34 13.20 -18.25
CA VAL A 88 1.88 12.59 -19.47
C VAL A 88 1.59 13.55 -20.64
N PRO A 89 2.62 14.09 -21.32
CA PRO A 89 2.41 14.99 -22.44
C PRO A 89 1.68 14.31 -23.61
N PRO A 90 1.06 15.09 -24.52
CA PRO A 90 0.50 14.57 -25.76
C PRO A 90 1.51 13.71 -26.53
N GLN A 91 1.03 12.63 -27.15
CA GLN A 91 1.84 11.71 -27.96
C GLN A 91 3.00 11.02 -27.21
N SER A 92 2.96 11.03 -25.87
CA SER A 92 3.96 10.38 -25.01
C SER A 92 3.34 9.23 -24.22
N HIS A 93 4.18 8.39 -23.62
CA HIS A 93 3.76 7.35 -22.69
C HIS A 93 4.68 7.33 -21.46
N THR A 94 4.15 6.79 -20.36
CA THR A 94 4.93 6.46 -19.17
C THR A 94 4.64 5.01 -18.81
N THR A 95 5.69 4.24 -18.57
CA THR A 95 5.62 2.84 -18.13
C THR A 95 6.12 2.78 -16.71
N LEU A 96 5.36 2.12 -15.83
CA LEU A 96 5.73 1.90 -14.44
C LEU A 96 5.62 0.40 -14.12
N GLY A 97 6.47 -0.08 -13.22
CA GLY A 97 6.53 -1.46 -12.78
C GLY A 97 6.04 -1.65 -11.35
N VAL A 98 5.36 -2.78 -11.13
CA VAL A 98 5.16 -3.40 -9.82
C VAL A 98 5.57 -4.86 -9.96
N GLU A 99 6.47 -5.29 -9.10
CA GLU A 99 6.91 -6.68 -8.98
C GLU A 99 6.27 -7.29 -7.74
N ILE A 100 5.80 -8.54 -7.89
CA ILE A 100 5.30 -9.35 -6.78
C ILE A 100 6.20 -10.58 -6.66
N ALA A 101 6.81 -10.75 -5.50
CA ALA A 101 7.61 -11.91 -5.18
C ALA A 101 7.03 -12.64 -3.96
N VAL A 102 7.02 -13.97 -3.99
CA VAL A 102 6.61 -14.83 -2.88
C VAL A 102 7.80 -15.70 -2.48
N ALA A 103 8.09 -15.75 -1.18
CA ALA A 103 9.16 -16.58 -0.62
C ALA A 103 8.69 -17.22 0.69
N ALA A 104 9.33 -18.32 1.11
CA ALA A 104 9.07 -18.90 2.43
C ALA A 104 9.50 -17.92 3.55
N THR A 105 8.83 -17.96 4.70
CA THR A 105 9.14 -17.05 5.84
C THR A 105 10.55 -17.17 6.40
N ASN A 106 11.22 -18.29 6.15
CA ASN A 106 12.59 -18.59 6.57
C ASN A 106 13.63 -18.47 5.43
N ALA A 107 13.23 -18.00 4.25
CA ALA A 107 14.17 -17.77 3.16
C ALA A 107 15.14 -16.64 3.54
N PRO A 108 16.45 -16.74 3.21
CA PRO A 108 17.37 -15.63 3.40
C PRO A 108 16.86 -14.40 2.64
N GLN A 109 16.81 -13.25 3.32
CA GLN A 109 16.33 -11.97 2.78
C GLN A 109 17.37 -11.29 1.89
#